data_AF-A0A972QU94-F1
#
_entry.id   AF-A0A972QU94-F1
#
_cell.length_a   1.000
_cell.length_b   1.000
_cell.length_c   1.000
_cell.angle_alpha   90.00
_cell.angle_beta   90.00
_cell.angle_gamma   90.00
#
_symmetry.space_group_name_H-M   'P 1'
#
loop_
_entity.id
_entity.type
_entity.pdbx_description
1 polymer ?
#
loop_
_entity_poly.entity_id
_entity_poly.type
_entity_poly.pdbx_seq_one_letter_code
_entity_poly.pdbx_strand_id
1 'polypeptide(L)' 'MLQKVISGGQTGADRAALDFAIEFDIPHGGWIPKGRNVNLEMVKAKLKG' A
#
# COMPACT_ATOMS: atom_id res chain seq x y z
N MET A 1 -2.83 -17.83 12.50
CA MET A 1 -3.20 -16.41 12.64
C MET A 1 -2.32 -15.60 11.69
N LEU A 2 -2.89 -14.67 10.92
CA LEU A 2 -2.13 -13.82 10.00
C LEU A 2 -1.33 -12.78 10.80
N GLN A 3 -0.01 -12.76 10.63
CA GLN A 3 0.89 -11.86 11.38
C GLN A 3 1.17 -10.54 10.66
N LYS A 4 1.31 -10.58 9.32
CA LYS A 4 1.61 -9.41 8.51
C LYS A 4 1.30 -9.63 7.02
N VAL A 5 0.83 -8.61 6.32
CA VAL A 5 0.70 -8.59 4.85
C VAL A 5 1.92 -7.89 4.24
N ILE A 6 2.56 -8.52 3.25
CA ILE A 6 3.69 -7.95 2.50
C ILE A 6 3.30 -7.86 1.01
N SER A 7 3.44 -6.68 0.41
CA SER A 7 3.08 -6.44 -1.00
C SER A 7 4.17 -5.68 -1.78
N GLY A 8 4.24 -5.88 -3.10
CA GLY A 8 5.11 -5.12 -4.03
C GLY A 8 4.55 -3.74 -4.42
N GLY A 9 3.34 -3.40 -3.95
CA GLY A 9 2.69 -2.11 -4.19
C GLY A 9 2.36 -1.84 -5.66
N GLN A 10 2.25 -2.88 -6.50
CA GLN A 10 1.72 -2.75 -7.85
C GLN A 10 0.18 -2.62 -7.83
N THR A 11 -0.41 -2.31 -8.97
CA THR A 11 -1.88 -2.26 -9.15
C THR A 11 -2.48 -3.66 -9.09
N GLY A 12 -3.79 -3.75 -8.83
CA GLY A 12 -4.50 -5.03 -8.76
C GLY A 12 -4.35 -5.68 -7.40
N ALA A 13 -3.94 -6.96 -7.37
CA ALA A 13 -3.90 -7.77 -6.15
C ALA A 13 -3.03 -7.16 -5.04
N ASP A 14 -1.90 -6.56 -5.40
CA ASP A 14 -0.99 -5.90 -4.46
C ASP A 14 -1.67 -4.74 -3.71
N ARG A 15 -2.38 -3.88 -4.45
CA ARG A 15 -3.15 -2.78 -3.85
C ARG A 15 -4.32 -3.32 -3.03
N ALA A 16 -5.05 -4.30 -3.52
CA ALA A 16 -6.16 -4.92 -2.79
C ALA A 16 -5.71 -5.55 -1.46
N ALA A 17 -4.55 -6.22 -1.43
CA ALA A 17 -3.99 -6.78 -0.22
C ALA A 17 -3.62 -5.71 0.81
N LEU A 18 -3.07 -4.57 0.37
CA LEU A 18 -2.76 -3.44 1.24
C LEU A 18 -4.04 -2.75 1.76
N ASP A 19 -5.02 -2.54 0.88
CA ASP A 19 -6.29 -1.91 1.27
C ASP A 19 -7.03 -2.79 2.30
N PHE A 20 -7.06 -4.12 2.09
CA PHE A 20 -7.59 -5.07 3.07
C PHE A 20 -6.82 -5.03 4.39
N ALA A 21 -5.49 -5.00 4.35
CA ALA A 21 -4.72 -4.96 5.60
C ALA A 21 -4.96 -3.66 6.40
N ILE A 22 -5.15 -2.53 5.71
CA ILE A 22 -5.50 -1.24 6.34
C ILE A 22 -6.91 -1.29 6.94
N GLU A 23 -7.89 -1.82 6.21
CA GLU A 23 -9.29 -1.89 6.65
C GLU A 23 -9.47 -2.78 7.89
N PHE A 24 -8.70 -3.86 7.99
CA PHE A 24 -8.80 -4.83 9.08
C PHE A 24 -7.74 -4.64 10.18
N ASP A 25 -7.02 -3.51 10.19
CA ASP A 25 -5.93 -3.20 11.13
C ASP A 25 -4.88 -4.33 11.24
N ILE A 26 -4.60 -4.98 10.12
CA ILE A 26 -3.59 -6.03 10.02
C ILE A 26 -2.24 -5.35 9.76
N PRO A 27 -1.18 -5.72 10.53
CA PRO A 27 0.16 -5.23 10.24
C PRO A 27 0.51 -5.45 8.77
N HIS A 28 1.06 -4.44 8.11
CA HIS A 28 1.38 -4.52 6.69
C HIS A 28 2.69 -3.80 6.34
N GLY A 29 3.23 -4.10 5.17
CA GLY A 29 4.45 -3.51 4.65
C GLY A 29 4.71 -3.91 3.20
N GLY A 30 5.83 -3.48 2.66
CA GLY A 30 6.18 -3.74 1.28
C GLY A 30 7.52 -3.16 0.91
N TRP A 31 8.02 -3.58 -0.25
CA TRP A 31 9.23 -3.01 -0.82
C TRP A 31 8.89 -2.11 -2.00
N ILE A 32 9.51 -0.93 -2.02
CA ILE A 32 9.39 0.01 -3.12
C ILE A 32 10.78 0.19 -3.76
N PRO A 33 10.93 -0.05 -5.08
CA PRO A 33 12.21 0.18 -5.74
C PRO A 33 12.60 1.65 -5.65
N LYS A 34 13.90 1.89 -5.42
CA LYS A 34 14.48 3.23 -5.44
C LYS A 34 14.21 3.88 -6.79
N GLY A 35 13.61 5.06 -6.80
CA GLY A 35 13.25 5.77 -8.04
C GLY A 35 11.83 5.50 -8.55
N ARG A 36 10.97 4.80 -7.80
CA ARG A 36 9.54 4.75 -8.12
C ARG A 36 8.94 6.15 -7.98
N ASN A 37 8.74 6.81 -9.13
CA ASN A 37 8.04 8.09 -9.22
C ASN A 37 6.57 7.88 -8.89
N VAL A 38 6.22 8.00 -7.61
CA VAL A 38 4.84 8.25 -7.23
C VAL A 38 4.56 9.71 -7.60
N ASN A 39 3.67 9.95 -8.56
CA ASN A 39 3.25 11.32 -8.86
C ASN A 39 2.73 11.95 -7.57
N LEU A 40 3.30 13.08 -7.16
CA LEU A 40 2.93 13.81 -5.94
C LEU A 40 1.44 14.18 -5.93
N GLU A 41 0.80 14.36 -7.10
CA GLU A 41 -0.65 14.52 -7.23
C GLU A 41 -1.42 13.34 -6.59
N MET A 42 -0.97 12.10 -6.83
CA MET A 42 -1.59 10.89 -6.28
C MET A 42 -1.42 10.77 -4.76
N VAL A 43 -0.29 11.27 -4.23
CA VAL A 43 0.00 11.22 -2.78
C VAL A 43 -0.83 12.28 -2.03
N LYS A 44 -0.97 13.49 -2.59
CA LYS A 44 -1.75 14.57 -2.00
C LYS A 44 -3.25 14.29 -1.96
N ALA A 45 -3.78 13.57 -2.94
CA ALA A 45 -5.20 13.21 -2.97
C ALA A 45 -5.64 12.31 -1.80
N LYS A 46 -4.73 11.52 -1.21
CA LYS A 46 -5.03 10.62 -0.08
C LYS A 46 -4.83 11.24 1.31
N LEU A 47 -4.21 12.43 1.39
CA LEU A 47 -3.90 13.14 2.65
C LEU A 47 -4.86 14.30 2.96
N LYS A 48 -5.89 14.52 2.11
CA LYS A 48 -6.92 15.55 2.29
C LYS A 48 -8.28 14.98 2.74
N GLY A 49 -8.25 13.88 3.50
CA GLY A 49 -9.41 13.36 4.25
C GLY A 49 -9.29 13.77 5.70
#